data_AF-A0A1C6HHC9-F1
#
_entry.id   AF-A0A1C6HHC9-F1
#
_cell.length_a   1.000
_cell.length_b   1.000
_cell.length_c   1.000
_cell.angle_alpha   90.00
_cell.angle_beta   90.00
_cell.angle_gamma   90.00
#
_symmetry.space_group_name_H-M   'P 1'
#
loop_
_entity.id
_entity.type
_entity.pdbx_description
1 polymer ?
#
loop_
_entity_poly.entity_id
_entity_poly.type
_entity_poly.pdbx_seq_one_letter_code
_entity_poly.pdbx_strand_id
1 'polypeptide(L)'
;MRKEIYKIKNPKHIVFGDPLYFEDFKGAELKRLTVDYKPPKSFDAARLVLLEKPNEKYPEYTDRTMTLYLAPRQTIDIYADEKIYAFQKIDGKSIGVDTARYYLSIDGRDDIIRTGADGWWGSFEEYYRENGKGRISDAVVLTVAIPEEQDFNWMKQMAGYFFEDMQPVTPKKQKKMDGPSR
;
A
#
# COMPACT_ATOMS: atom_id res chain seq x y z
N MET A 1 -16.64 2.40 -9.47
CA MET A 1 -15.40 2.59 -8.71
C MET A 1 -15.74 3.25 -7.38
N ARG A 2 -15.31 2.65 -6.27
CA ARG A 2 -15.43 3.20 -4.92
C ARG A 2 -14.03 3.40 -4.37
N LYS A 3 -13.72 4.62 -3.91
CA LYS A 3 -12.41 4.99 -3.34
C LYS A 3 -12.64 5.76 -2.04
N GLU A 4 -12.03 5.30 -0.95
CA GLU A 4 -12.04 5.99 0.35
C GLU A 4 -10.58 6.23 0.77
N ILE A 5 -10.27 7.45 1.22
CA ILE A 5 -8.94 7.84 1.67
C ILE A 5 -9.00 8.19 3.15
N TYR A 6 -8.06 7.68 3.93
CA TYR A 6 -7.96 7.91 5.36
C TYR A 6 -6.59 8.46 5.73
N LYS A 7 -6.57 9.43 6.64
CA LYS A 7 -5.40 9.71 7.46
C LYS A 7 -5.37 8.69 8.58
N ILE A 8 -4.22 8.08 8.76
CA ILE A 8 -3.96 7.08 9.80
C ILE A 8 -2.72 7.48 10.60
N LYS A 9 -2.50 6.82 11.72
CA LYS A 9 -1.24 6.92 12.44
C LYS A 9 -0.12 6.32 11.59
N ASN A 10 1.08 6.90 11.67
CA ASN A 10 2.25 6.36 11.00
C ASN A 10 2.63 5.01 11.61
N PRO A 11 2.61 3.92 10.83
CA PRO A 11 3.13 2.64 11.27
C PRO A 11 4.62 2.75 11.59
N LYS A 12 5.06 2.01 12.59
CA LYS A 12 6.46 1.88 12.99
C LYS A 12 7.10 0.60 12.46
N HIS A 13 6.31 -0.44 12.22
CA HIS A 13 6.76 -1.71 11.69
C HIS A 13 5.68 -2.37 10.85
N ILE A 14 6.07 -2.86 9.68
CA ILE A 14 5.20 -3.48 8.69
C ILE A 14 5.83 -4.79 8.28
N VAL A 15 5.06 -5.88 8.36
CA VAL A 15 5.45 -7.19 7.86
C VAL A 15 4.37 -7.71 6.93
N PHE A 16 4.75 -8.21 5.76
CA PHE A 16 3.81 -8.73 4.76
C PHE A 16 4.46 -9.79 3.87
N GLY A 17 3.79 -10.92 3.68
CA GLY A 17 4.25 -11.99 2.80
C GLY A 17 3.56 -13.31 3.10
N ASP A 18 3.91 -14.36 2.36
CA ASP A 18 3.46 -15.71 2.68
C ASP A 18 3.99 -16.13 4.06
N PRO A 19 3.15 -16.62 4.99
CA PRO A 19 3.59 -17.11 6.29
C PRO A 19 4.71 -18.17 6.19
N LEU A 20 4.64 -19.07 5.20
CA LEU A 20 5.65 -20.11 5.00
C LEU A 20 7.03 -19.51 4.72
N TYR A 21 7.09 -18.36 4.04
CA TYR A 21 8.38 -17.77 3.69
C TYR A 21 9.17 -17.33 4.91
N PHE A 22 8.49 -16.87 5.97
CA PHE A 22 9.13 -16.50 7.24
C PHE A 22 9.68 -17.70 8.01
N GLU A 23 9.16 -18.90 7.76
CA GLU A 23 9.61 -20.15 8.36
C GLU A 23 10.80 -20.75 7.60
N ASP A 24 10.69 -20.81 6.27
CA ASP A 24 11.60 -21.58 5.40
C ASP A 24 12.80 -20.76 4.89
N PHE A 25 12.65 -19.44 4.71
CA PHE A 25 13.70 -18.60 4.14
C PHE A 25 14.36 -17.70 5.19
N LYS A 26 15.61 -17.31 4.90
CA LYS A 26 16.40 -16.38 5.75
C LYS A 26 17.20 -15.41 4.90
N GLY A 27 17.66 -14.33 5.53
CA GLY A 27 18.60 -13.38 4.93
C GLY A 27 18.08 -12.71 3.66
N ALA A 28 18.89 -12.72 2.60
CA ALA A 28 18.57 -12.02 1.36
C ALA A 28 17.32 -12.58 0.66
N GLU A 29 17.10 -13.88 0.73
CA GLU A 29 15.96 -14.52 0.06
C GLU A 29 14.64 -14.18 0.76
N LEU A 30 14.62 -14.24 2.10
CA LEU A 30 13.46 -13.78 2.88
C LEU A 30 13.15 -12.31 2.57
N LYS A 31 14.18 -11.46 2.54
CA LYS A 31 14.03 -10.03 2.21
C LYS A 31 13.53 -9.81 0.78
N ARG A 32 13.87 -10.70 -0.16
CA ARG A 32 13.40 -10.62 -1.55
C ARG A 32 11.91 -10.97 -1.64
N LEU A 33 11.45 -11.98 -0.89
CA LEU A 33 10.10 -12.51 -0.97
C LEU A 33 9.08 -11.77 -0.09
N THR A 34 9.51 -11.18 1.01
CA THR A 34 8.62 -10.59 2.03
C THR A 34 8.96 -9.14 2.32
N VAL A 35 8.00 -8.40 2.87
CA VAL A 35 8.21 -7.08 3.46
C VAL A 35 8.48 -7.27 4.95
N ASP A 36 9.59 -6.69 5.41
CA ASP A 36 9.85 -6.35 6.81
C ASP A 36 10.45 -4.94 6.79
N TYR A 37 9.62 -3.95 7.13
CA TYR A 37 9.92 -2.55 6.91
C TYR A 37 9.66 -1.69 8.15
N LYS A 38 10.64 -0.84 8.46
CA LYS A 38 10.56 0.18 9.52
C LYS A 38 10.67 1.56 8.88
N PRO A 39 9.57 2.33 8.82
CA PRO A 39 9.60 3.64 8.18
C PRO A 39 10.60 4.59 8.84
N PRO A 40 11.35 5.41 8.06
CA PRO A 40 12.25 6.39 8.63
C PRO A 40 11.48 7.51 9.34
N LYS A 41 12.12 8.17 10.30
CA LYS A 41 11.51 9.30 11.06
C LYS A 41 11.10 10.47 10.16
N SER A 42 11.70 10.62 8.99
CA SER A 42 11.33 11.64 8.00
C SER A 42 9.93 11.43 7.41
N PHE A 43 9.38 10.22 7.49
CA PHE A 43 8.01 9.93 7.08
C PHE A 43 7.09 10.19 8.27
N ASP A 44 6.56 11.42 8.35
CA ASP A 44 5.73 11.92 9.45
C ASP A 44 4.24 12.06 9.08
N ALA A 45 3.84 11.49 7.95
CA ALA A 45 2.45 11.31 7.56
C ALA A 45 2.22 9.95 6.88
N ALA A 46 0.99 9.45 7.04
CA ALA A 46 0.51 8.25 6.38
C ALA A 46 -0.90 8.47 5.80
N ARG A 47 -1.18 7.81 4.68
CA ARG A 47 -2.52 7.69 4.09
C ARG A 47 -2.83 6.23 3.80
N LEU A 48 -4.06 5.86 4.04
CA LEU A 48 -4.60 4.58 3.61
C LEU A 48 -5.65 4.83 2.53
N VAL A 49 -5.50 4.17 1.39
CA VAL A 49 -6.46 4.22 0.30
C VAL A 49 -7.11 2.85 0.19
N LEU A 50 -8.44 2.82 0.32
CA LEU A 50 -9.26 1.66 0.03
C LEU A 50 -9.90 1.86 -1.34
N LEU A 51 -9.62 0.97 -2.27
CA LEU A 51 -10.10 1.06 -3.65
C LEU A 51 -10.85 -0.21 -4.04
N GLU A 52 -11.98 -0.03 -4.71
CA GLU A 52 -12.75 -1.08 -5.38
C GLU A 52 -13.10 -0.61 -6.79
N LYS A 53 -12.67 -1.39 -7.79
CA LYS A 53 -12.92 -1.13 -9.21
C LYS A 53 -13.10 -2.44 -9.97
N PRO A 54 -13.83 -2.44 -11.11
CA PRO A 54 -13.79 -3.57 -12.03
C PRO A 54 -12.34 -3.86 -12.44
N ASN A 55 -11.99 -5.13 -12.57
CA ASN A 55 -10.68 -5.52 -13.07
C ASN A 55 -10.50 -5.03 -14.51
N GLU A 56 -9.29 -4.56 -14.83
CA GLU A 56 -9.01 -3.91 -16.11
C GLU A 56 -9.09 -4.88 -17.30
N LYS A 57 -8.74 -6.15 -17.07
CA LYS A 57 -8.71 -7.19 -18.11
C LYS A 57 -10.00 -8.01 -18.13
N TYR A 58 -10.59 -8.23 -16.96
CA TYR A 58 -11.78 -9.06 -16.79
C TYR A 58 -12.85 -8.30 -15.97
N PRO A 59 -13.60 -7.37 -16.57
CA PRO A 59 -14.51 -6.47 -15.84
C PRO A 59 -15.62 -7.13 -15.01
N GLU A 60 -15.87 -8.42 -15.21
CA GLU A 60 -16.74 -9.25 -14.38
C GLU A 60 -16.16 -9.50 -12.97
N TYR A 61 -14.84 -9.41 -12.81
CA TYR A 61 -14.15 -9.46 -11.52
C TYR A 61 -13.98 -8.06 -10.96
N THR A 62 -13.92 -7.98 -9.62
CA THR A 62 -13.73 -6.72 -8.90
C THR A 62 -12.38 -6.75 -8.19
N ASP A 63 -11.50 -5.83 -8.57
CA ASP A 63 -10.26 -5.59 -7.85
C ASP A 63 -10.54 -4.77 -6.59
N ARG A 64 -10.04 -5.25 -5.46
CA ARG A 64 -10.06 -4.55 -4.18
C ARG A 64 -8.65 -4.45 -3.63
N THR A 65 -8.23 -3.23 -3.26
CA THR A 65 -6.90 -3.00 -2.70
C THR A 65 -6.94 -2.10 -1.48
N MET A 66 -6.06 -2.42 -0.54
CA MET A 66 -5.68 -1.57 0.57
C MET A 66 -4.25 -1.08 0.33
N THR A 67 -4.10 0.21 0.04
CA THR A 67 -2.80 0.81 -0.27
C THR A 67 -2.38 1.80 0.82
N LEU A 68 -1.27 1.52 1.47
CA LEU A 68 -0.62 2.35 2.47
C LEU A 68 0.45 3.21 1.82
N TYR A 69 0.33 4.54 1.98
CA TYR A 69 1.32 5.52 1.58
C TYR A 69 2.00 6.09 2.82
N LEU A 70 3.33 6.16 2.79
CA LEU A 70 4.17 6.75 3.82
C LEU A 70 5.10 7.76 3.17
N ALA A 71 5.08 9.00 3.66
CA ALA A 71 5.88 10.09 3.10
C ALA A 71 5.96 11.25 4.11
N PRO A 72 6.81 12.25 3.86
CA PRO A 72 6.70 13.54 4.55
C PRO A 72 5.31 14.16 4.36
N ARG A 73 4.82 14.85 5.39
CA ARG A 73 3.50 15.48 5.41
C ARG A 73 3.24 16.43 4.24
N GLN A 74 4.28 17.08 3.73
CA GLN A 74 4.19 18.05 2.65
C GLN A 74 3.85 17.41 1.30
N THR A 75 4.18 16.13 1.11
CA THR A 75 4.08 15.42 -0.19
C THR A 75 3.12 14.23 -0.15
N ILE A 76 2.69 13.77 1.03
CA ILE A 76 1.85 12.57 1.17
C ILE A 76 0.58 12.57 0.31
N ASP A 77 -0.09 13.71 0.16
CA ASP A 77 -1.33 13.80 -0.62
C ASP A 77 -1.09 13.64 -2.13
N ILE A 78 0.14 13.88 -2.62
CA ILE A 78 0.51 13.67 -4.03
C ILE A 78 0.55 12.17 -4.32
N TYR A 79 1.18 11.40 -3.44
CA TYR A 79 1.29 9.95 -3.59
C TYR A 79 -0.05 9.25 -3.39
N ALA A 80 -0.88 9.70 -2.43
CA ALA A 80 -2.24 9.17 -2.23
C ALA A 80 -3.19 9.44 -3.42
N ASP A 81 -2.88 10.48 -4.21
CA ASP A 81 -3.51 10.75 -5.51
C ASP A 81 -2.91 9.93 -6.67
N GLU A 82 -2.06 8.95 -6.37
CA GLU A 82 -1.37 8.06 -7.33
C GLU A 82 -0.43 8.83 -8.28
N LYS A 83 0.09 9.98 -7.84
CA LYS A 83 1.03 10.79 -8.60
C LYS A 83 2.46 10.61 -8.08
N ILE A 84 3.40 10.67 -9.01
CA ILE A 84 4.84 10.66 -8.75
C ILE A 84 5.48 11.87 -9.43
N TYR A 85 6.56 12.40 -8.85
CA TYR A 85 7.33 13.45 -9.50
C TYR A 85 8.22 12.87 -10.61
N ALA A 86 8.32 13.57 -11.74
CA ALA A 86 9.05 13.10 -12.92
C ALA A 86 10.55 12.79 -12.69
N PHE A 87 11.16 13.40 -11.66
CA PHE A 87 12.57 13.16 -11.31
C PHE A 87 12.79 11.94 -10.40
N GLN A 88 11.72 11.35 -9.88
CA GLN A 88 11.82 10.20 -8.97
C GLN A 88 12.02 8.91 -9.73
N LYS A 89 12.76 7.99 -9.10
CA LYS A 89 12.88 6.60 -9.51
C LYS A 89 12.03 5.74 -8.59
N ILE A 90 11.66 4.56 -9.09
CA ILE A 90 10.90 3.56 -8.37
C ILE A 90 11.76 2.31 -8.27
N ASP A 91 11.86 1.78 -7.07
CA ASP A 91 12.42 0.46 -6.79
C ASP A 91 11.37 -0.30 -5.98
N GLY A 92 11.05 -1.52 -6.38
CA GLY A 92 9.94 -2.22 -5.80
C GLY A 92 9.94 -3.70 -6.13
N LYS A 93 9.05 -4.41 -5.44
CA LYS A 93 8.86 -5.85 -5.58
C LYS A 93 7.39 -6.18 -5.45
N SER A 94 6.97 -7.15 -6.24
CA SER A 94 5.68 -7.81 -6.06
C SER A 94 5.80 -8.83 -4.93
N ILE A 95 4.72 -9.02 -4.18
CA ILE A 95 4.65 -9.96 -3.05
C ILE A 95 3.78 -11.13 -3.48
N GLY A 96 4.43 -12.28 -3.65
CA GLY A 96 3.78 -13.53 -4.00
C GLY A 96 3.38 -14.34 -2.76
N VAL A 97 2.40 -15.22 -2.91
CA VAL A 97 2.08 -16.27 -1.94
C VAL A 97 1.94 -17.60 -2.67
N ASP A 98 2.42 -18.67 -2.04
CA ASP A 98 2.33 -20.05 -2.53
C ASP A 98 1.38 -20.90 -1.68
N THR A 99 1.02 -20.44 -0.47
CA THR A 99 0.15 -21.18 0.46
C THR A 99 -1.31 -20.72 0.44
N ALA A 100 -1.72 -19.96 -0.57
CA ALA A 100 -3.06 -19.37 -0.71
C ALA A 100 -3.51 -18.57 0.52
N ARG A 101 -2.55 -17.88 1.15
CA ARG A 101 -2.74 -16.95 2.27
C ARG A 101 -1.55 -16.02 2.39
N TYR A 102 -1.76 -14.83 2.93
CA TYR A 102 -0.69 -13.96 3.37
C TYR A 102 -0.79 -13.65 4.86
N TYR A 103 0.36 -13.43 5.48
CA TYR A 103 0.50 -12.82 6.78
C TYR A 103 0.65 -11.31 6.59
N LEU A 104 -0.12 -10.52 7.35
CA LEU A 104 0.02 -9.07 7.43
C LEU A 104 0.12 -8.66 8.90
N SER A 105 1.13 -7.88 9.23
CA SER A 105 1.30 -7.29 10.56
C SER A 105 1.64 -5.81 10.46
N ILE A 106 0.86 -5.00 11.18
CA ILE A 106 1.06 -3.55 11.32
C ILE A 106 1.22 -3.25 12.81
N ASP A 107 2.40 -2.78 13.22
CA ASP A 107 2.72 -2.45 14.61
C ASP A 107 2.41 -3.57 15.63
N GLY A 108 2.54 -4.83 15.20
CA GLY A 108 2.29 -6.01 16.02
C GLY A 108 0.81 -6.42 16.12
N ARG A 109 -0.11 -5.74 15.43
CA ARG A 109 -1.41 -6.32 15.09
C ARG A 109 -1.28 -7.12 13.83
N ASP A 110 -1.50 -8.41 13.94
CA ASP A 110 -1.34 -9.34 12.85
C ASP A 110 -2.61 -10.13 12.55
N ASP A 111 -2.67 -10.65 11.33
CA ASP A 111 -3.65 -11.64 10.89
C ASP A 111 -3.10 -12.46 9.71
N ILE A 112 -3.69 -13.64 9.49
CA ILE A 112 -3.47 -14.49 8.32
C ILE A 112 -4.73 -14.45 7.46
N ILE A 113 -4.62 -13.82 6.29
CA ILE A 113 -5.72 -13.67 5.35
C ILE A 113 -5.62 -14.77 4.31
N ARG A 114 -6.67 -15.58 4.16
CA ARG A 114 -6.75 -16.58 3.10
C ARG A 114 -7.07 -15.89 1.79
N THR A 115 -6.28 -16.17 0.77
CA THR A 115 -6.43 -15.58 -0.56
C THR A 115 -7.20 -16.48 -1.51
N GLY A 116 -7.32 -17.77 -1.19
CA GLY A 116 -8.00 -18.76 -2.02
C GLY A 116 -7.20 -19.26 -3.23
N ALA A 117 -6.12 -18.56 -3.61
CA ALA A 117 -5.21 -18.93 -4.68
C ALA A 117 -3.77 -18.47 -4.40
N ASP A 118 -2.82 -19.12 -5.05
CA ASP A 118 -1.42 -18.68 -5.13
C ASP A 118 -1.27 -17.43 -6.03
N GLY A 119 -0.05 -16.95 -6.20
CA GLY A 119 0.28 -15.85 -7.11
C GLY A 119 0.56 -14.52 -6.41
N TRP A 120 0.33 -13.40 -7.11
CA TRP A 120 0.71 -12.06 -6.64
C TRP A 120 -0.41 -11.37 -5.87
N TRP A 121 -0.17 -11.06 -4.60
CA TRP A 121 -1.18 -10.50 -3.69
C TRP A 121 -0.83 -9.11 -3.14
N GLY A 122 0.23 -8.50 -3.66
CA GLY A 122 0.55 -7.13 -3.32
C GLY A 122 1.87 -6.66 -3.92
N SER A 123 2.26 -5.45 -3.55
CA SER A 123 3.53 -4.86 -3.94
C SER A 123 4.07 -3.94 -2.87
N PHE A 124 5.39 -3.79 -2.85
CA PHE A 124 6.09 -2.82 -2.02
C PHE A 124 7.02 -1.99 -2.89
N GLU A 125 6.82 -0.68 -2.91
CA GLU A 125 7.55 0.26 -3.74
C GLU A 125 8.13 1.37 -2.90
N GLU A 126 9.36 1.77 -3.22
CA GLU A 126 10.04 2.93 -2.66
C GLU A 126 10.31 3.95 -3.76
N TYR A 127 9.74 5.14 -3.60
CA TYR A 127 9.98 6.28 -4.48
C TYR A 127 11.13 7.10 -3.93
N TYR A 128 12.11 7.35 -4.78
CA TYR A 128 13.35 7.95 -4.34
C TYR A 128 13.98 8.86 -5.38
N ARG A 129 14.90 9.69 -4.92
CA ARG A 129 15.80 10.46 -5.76
C ARG A 129 17.25 10.15 -5.43
N GLU A 130 18.08 10.26 -6.45
CA GLU A 130 19.53 10.14 -6.28
C GLU A 130 20.08 11.44 -5.69
N ASN A 131 21.00 11.30 -4.74
CA ASN A 131 21.75 12.42 -4.17
C ASN A 131 23.24 12.06 -4.23
N GLY A 132 23.86 12.37 -5.37
CA GLY A 132 25.21 11.88 -5.69
C GLY A 132 25.24 10.36 -5.75
N LYS A 133 26.05 9.73 -4.89
CA LYS A 133 26.10 8.26 -4.73
C LYS A 133 25.06 7.72 -3.74
N GLY A 134 24.31 8.60 -3.08
CA GLY A 134 23.31 8.24 -2.08
C GLY A 134 21.89 8.19 -2.64
N ARG A 135 20.99 7.64 -1.83
CA ARG A 135 19.55 7.55 -2.10
C ARG A 135 18.80 8.33 -1.02
N ILE A 136 17.85 9.18 -1.44
CA ILE A 136 16.87 9.81 -0.53
C ILE A 136 15.51 9.20 -0.83
N SER A 137 14.97 8.48 0.16
CA SER A 137 13.61 7.96 0.15
C SER A 137 12.64 9.12 0.30
N ASP A 138 11.75 9.31 -0.67
CA ASP A 138 10.73 10.36 -0.66
C ASP A 138 9.36 9.79 -0.25
N ALA A 139 9.07 8.54 -0.61
CA ALA A 139 7.88 7.82 -0.18
C ALA A 139 8.05 6.30 -0.25
N VAL A 140 7.20 5.59 0.50
CA VAL A 140 6.98 4.16 0.36
C VAL A 140 5.49 3.89 0.16
N VAL A 141 5.20 2.94 -0.71
CA VAL A 141 3.85 2.47 -1.04
C VAL A 141 3.79 0.96 -0.83
N LEU A 142 2.90 0.51 0.05
CA LEU A 142 2.54 -0.90 0.21
C LEU A 142 1.12 -1.09 -0.32
N THR A 143 0.94 -1.94 -1.32
CA THR A 143 -0.38 -2.35 -1.81
C THR A 143 -0.64 -3.79 -1.39
N VAL A 144 -1.80 -4.03 -0.78
CA VAL A 144 -2.30 -5.36 -0.43
C VAL A 144 -3.58 -5.61 -1.21
N ALA A 145 -3.62 -6.70 -1.97
CA ALA A 145 -4.82 -7.16 -2.65
C ALA A 145 -5.75 -7.86 -1.66
N ILE A 146 -7.03 -7.55 -1.77
CA ILE A 146 -8.08 -8.17 -0.97
C ILE A 146 -8.62 -9.37 -1.74
N PRO A 147 -8.82 -10.53 -1.07
CA PRO A 147 -9.39 -11.72 -1.71
C PRO A 147 -10.76 -11.44 -2.35
N GLU A 148 -11.04 -12.12 -3.46
CA GLU A 148 -12.23 -11.87 -4.30
C GLU A 148 -13.54 -12.06 -3.53
N GLU A 149 -13.57 -13.04 -2.63
CA GLU A 149 -14.74 -13.37 -1.82
C GLU A 149 -15.06 -12.32 -0.74
N GLN A 150 -14.13 -11.41 -0.45
CA GLN A 150 -14.32 -10.35 0.54
C GLN A 150 -14.84 -9.07 -0.12
N ASP A 151 -15.81 -8.43 0.52
CA ASP A 151 -16.40 -7.19 0.02
C ASP A 151 -15.66 -5.93 0.53
N PHE A 152 -16.12 -4.75 0.08
CA PHE A 152 -15.57 -3.48 0.54
C PHE A 152 -15.71 -3.25 2.06
N ASN A 153 -16.80 -3.74 2.66
CA ASN A 153 -17.05 -3.53 4.09
C ASN A 153 -16.09 -4.38 4.92
N TRP A 154 -15.81 -5.61 4.50
CA TRP A 154 -14.78 -6.46 5.09
C TRP A 154 -13.40 -5.79 4.99
N MET A 155 -13.03 -5.29 3.81
CA MET A 155 -11.78 -4.53 3.61
C MET A 155 -11.69 -3.35 4.59
N LYS A 156 -12.79 -2.61 4.79
CA LYS A 156 -12.85 -1.48 5.72
C LYS A 156 -12.73 -1.89 7.19
N GLN A 157 -13.33 -3.02 7.57
CA GLN A 157 -13.19 -3.59 8.93
C GLN A 157 -11.74 -4.00 9.20
N MET A 158 -11.11 -4.68 8.24
CA MET A 158 -9.70 -5.08 8.31
C MET A 158 -8.78 -3.85 8.41
N ALA A 159 -9.02 -2.81 7.60
CA ALA A 159 -8.31 -1.54 7.71
C ALA A 159 -8.44 -0.92 9.11
N GLY A 160 -9.65 -0.94 9.70
CA GLY A 160 -9.91 -0.46 11.05
C GLY A 160 -9.15 -1.23 12.13
N TYR A 161 -9.04 -2.55 11.99
CA TYR A 161 -8.27 -3.40 12.89
C TYR A 161 -6.77 -3.05 12.86
N PHE A 162 -6.16 -2.97 11.68
CA PHE A 162 -4.72 -2.75 11.57
C PHE A 162 -4.29 -1.33 11.95
N PHE A 163 -5.03 -0.31 11.52
CA PHE A 163 -4.51 1.06 11.57
C PHE A 163 -5.05 1.91 12.73
N GLU A 164 -6.20 1.54 13.31
CA GLU A 164 -6.94 2.33 14.32
C GLU A 164 -7.18 3.80 13.93
N ASP A 165 -8.10 4.48 14.63
CA ASP A 165 -8.29 5.93 14.57
C ASP A 165 -8.31 6.54 13.15
N MET A 166 -8.84 5.80 12.17
CA MET A 166 -8.80 6.20 10.77
C MET A 166 -9.68 7.42 10.56
N GLN A 167 -9.09 8.54 10.11
CA GLN A 167 -9.79 9.79 9.87
C GLN A 167 -10.06 9.94 8.38
N PRO A 168 -11.34 9.95 7.91
CA PRO A 168 -11.63 10.09 6.50
C PRO A 168 -11.12 11.43 5.97
N VAL A 169 -10.50 11.40 4.79
CA VAL A 169 -10.07 12.59 4.05
C VAL A 169 -11.15 12.94 3.06
N THR A 170 -11.81 14.09 3.25
CA THR A 170 -12.78 14.58 2.27
C THR A 170 -12.06 14.93 0.98
N PRO A 171 -12.51 14.41 -0.19
CA PRO A 171 -11.92 14.80 -1.46
C PRO A 171 -12.01 16.31 -1.62
N LYS A 172 -10.88 16.98 -1.85
CA LYS A 172 -10.92 18.38 -2.30
C LYS A 172 -11.64 18.38 -3.65
N LYS A 173 -12.76 19.10 -3.77
CA LYS A 173 -13.37 19.41 -5.07
C LYS A 173 -12.25 19.94 -5.96
N GLN A 174 -11.90 19.21 -7.02
CA GLN A 174 -11.04 19.74 -8.06
C GLN A 174 -11.73 21.00 -8.59
N LYS A 175 -11.14 22.19 -8.35
CA LYS A 175 -11.49 23.35 -9.15
C LYS A 175 -11.15 22.97 -10.58
N LYS A 176 -12.16 22.88 -11.45
CA LYS A 176 -11.93 22.90 -12.89
C LYS A 176 -11.05 24.12 -13.16
N MET A 177 -9.84 23.90 -13.65
CA MET A 177 -9.13 24.96 -14.34
C MET A 177 -9.94 25.21 -15.60
N ASP A 178 -10.73 26.28 -15.61
CA ASP A 178 -11.25 26.82 -16.85
C ASP A 178 -10.01 27.13 -17.71
N GLY A 179 -9.90 26.41 -18.83
CA GLY A 179 -8.83 26.64 -19.79
C GLY A 179 -8.87 28.10 -20.25
N PRO A 180 -7.73 28.69 -20.63
CA PRO A 180 -7.71 30.07 -21.09
C PRO A 180 -8.66 30.22 -22.27
N SER A 181 -9.62 31.12 -22.14
CA SER A 181 -10.46 31.57 -23.26
C SER A 181 -9.54 32.03 -24.39
N ARG A 182 -9.64 31.36 -25.53
CA ARG A 182 -9.04 31.80 -26.78
C ARG A 182 -9.88 32.91 -27.39
#